data_AF-A0A6G9D0G3-F1
#
_entry.id   AF-A0A6G9D0G3-F1
#
_cell.length_a   1.000
_cell.length_b   1.000
_cell.length_c   1.000
_cell.angle_alpha   90.00
_cell.angle_beta   90.00
_cell.angle_gamma   90.00
#
_symmetry.space_group_name_H-M   'P 1'
#
loop_
_entity.id
_entity.type
_entity.pdbx_description
1 polymer ?
#
loop_
_entity_poly.entity_id
_entity_poly.type
_entity_poly.pdbx_seq_one_letter_code
_entity_poly.pdbx_strand_id
1 'polypeptide(L)'
;MNLEDHDPDFMKRDAYLPMSQVEKLKDRWLEGPDEIPGAQSPINADASLIPPSFLVSAEYELMRPDVEIMTENLIKAGQAVETHIWSGQIHAFPVIGKALREGKAIVDLTIKFLERTMASQNQISA
;
A
#
# COMPACT_ATOMS: atom_id res chain seq x y z
N MET A 1 1.16 -2.04 13.34
CA MET A 1 0.11 -1.79 12.34
C MET A 1 -1.24 -1.92 13.01
N ASN A 2 -2.21 -1.11 12.61
CA ASN A 2 -3.51 -0.98 13.26
C ASN A 2 -4.61 -1.80 12.54
N LEU A 3 -4.27 -3.02 12.10
CA LEU A 3 -5.15 -3.82 11.25
C LEU A 3 -6.39 -4.35 11.96
N GLU A 4 -6.34 -4.39 13.29
CA GLU A 4 -7.46 -4.82 14.14
C GLU A 4 -8.56 -3.76 14.25
N ASP A 5 -8.29 -2.53 13.81
CA ASP A 5 -9.25 -1.42 13.85
C ASP A 5 -10.24 -1.48 12.65
N HIS A 6 -10.00 -2.37 11.68
CA HIS A 6 -10.82 -2.54 10.48
C HIS A 6 -11.94 -3.58 10.65
N ASP A 7 -12.90 -3.60 9.72
CA ASP A 7 -14.02 -4.55 9.73
C ASP A 7 -13.53 -6.01 9.81
N PRO A 8 -13.81 -6.74 10.92
CA PRO A 8 -13.29 -8.08 11.14
C PRO A 8 -13.80 -9.10 10.11
N ASP A 9 -14.95 -8.87 9.48
CA ASP A 9 -15.47 -9.77 8.44
C ASP A 9 -14.83 -9.52 7.08
N PHE A 10 -14.35 -8.30 6.83
CA PHE A 10 -13.51 -8.01 5.67
C PHE A 10 -12.12 -8.63 5.82
N MET A 11 -11.51 -8.51 7.00
CA MET A 11 -10.13 -8.96 7.27
C MET A 11 -9.91 -10.48 7.18
N LYS A 12 -11.00 -11.27 7.14
CA LYS A 12 -10.95 -12.72 6.93
C LYS A 12 -10.94 -13.13 5.45
N ARG A 13 -11.12 -12.18 4.52
CA ARG A 13 -11.32 -12.48 3.09
C ARG A 13 -10.03 -12.63 2.30
N ASP A 14 -8.88 -12.30 2.90
CA ASP A 14 -7.59 -12.47 2.24
C ASP A 14 -7.26 -13.95 2.08
N ALA A 15 -7.21 -14.41 0.83
CA ALA A 15 -6.97 -15.80 0.48
C ALA A 15 -5.51 -16.23 0.64
N TYR A 16 -4.57 -15.29 0.75
CA TYR A 16 -3.12 -15.58 0.74
C TYR A 16 -2.42 -15.14 2.04
N LEU A 17 -2.86 -14.05 2.68
CA LEU A 17 -2.38 -13.57 3.98
C LEU A 17 -3.55 -13.30 4.95
N PRO A 18 -4.12 -14.32 5.60
CA PRO A 18 -5.25 -14.13 6.52
C PRO A 18 -4.80 -13.53 7.87
N MET A 19 -5.68 -12.75 8.52
CA MET A 19 -5.40 -12.10 9.83
C MET A 19 -4.87 -13.05 10.91
N SER A 20 -5.36 -14.28 10.94
CA SER A 20 -4.93 -15.27 11.95
C SER A 20 -3.44 -15.61 11.90
N GLN A 21 -2.75 -15.33 10.77
CA GLN A 21 -1.30 -15.45 10.67
C GLN A 21 -0.60 -14.17 11.13
N VAL A 22 -1.18 -13.01 10.84
CA VAL A 22 -0.65 -11.71 11.27
C VAL A 22 -0.70 -11.58 12.79
N GLU A 23 -1.81 -11.95 13.42
CA GLU A 23 -1.97 -11.93 14.89
C GLU A 23 -0.88 -12.72 15.62
N LYS A 24 -0.41 -13.83 15.04
CA LYS A 24 0.66 -14.66 15.63
C LYS A 24 2.06 -14.03 15.54
N LEU A 25 2.24 -13.08 14.63
CA LEU A 25 3.53 -12.50 14.29
C LEU A 25 3.65 -11.02 14.68
N LYS A 26 2.53 -10.33 14.93
CA LYS A 26 2.49 -8.88 15.16
C LYS A 26 3.38 -8.45 16.33
N ASP A 27 3.34 -9.19 17.43
CA ASP A 27 4.08 -8.84 18.65
C ASP A 27 5.58 -8.89 18.38
N ARG A 28 6.04 -9.92 17.64
CA ARG A 28 7.45 -10.03 17.22
C ARG A 28 7.91 -8.89 16.32
N TRP A 29 7.00 -8.28 15.56
CA TRP A 29 7.33 -7.18 14.65
C TRP A 29 7.64 -5.89 15.40
N LEU A 30 7.05 -5.73 16.59
CA LEU A 30 7.20 -4.55 17.45
C LEU A 30 8.17 -4.77 18.62
N GLU A 31 8.54 -6.02 18.91
CA GLU A 31 9.48 -6.43 19.97
C GLU A 31 10.97 -6.27 19.60
N GLY A 32 11.29 -5.45 18.60
CA GLY A 32 12.69 -5.16 18.24
C GLY A 32 13.46 -4.52 19.41
N PRO A 33 14.80 -4.72 19.51
CA PRO A 33 15.60 -4.15 20.59
C PRO A 33 15.70 -2.62 20.53
N ASP A 34 15.42 -2.04 19.36
CA ASP A 34 15.54 -0.62 19.08
C ASP A 34 14.15 0.01 18.89
N GLU A 35 13.92 1.15 19.54
CA GLU A 35 12.75 1.99 19.28
C GLU A 35 12.99 2.78 17.98
N ILE A 36 12.29 2.43 16.91
CA ILE A 36 12.36 3.15 15.64
C ILE A 36 11.49 4.41 15.73
N PRO A 37 12.05 5.63 15.64
CA PRO A 37 11.27 6.86 15.75
C PRO A 37 10.25 7.00 14.62
N GLY A 38 9.08 7.55 14.94
CA GLY A 38 8.01 7.81 13.98
C GLY A 38 6.85 6.84 14.10
N ALA A 39 5.93 6.91 13.13
CA ALA A 39 4.72 6.12 13.13
C ALA A 39 5.00 4.65 12.78
N GLN A 40 4.58 3.73 13.65
CA GLN A 40 4.67 2.27 13.42
C GLN A 40 3.67 1.74 12.38
N SER A 41 2.71 2.58 11.96
CA SER A 41 1.76 2.29 10.89
C SER A 41 1.84 3.41 9.85
N PRO A 42 1.99 3.12 8.54
CA PRO A 42 2.12 4.14 7.51
C PRO A 42 0.95 5.12 7.46
N ILE A 43 -0.27 4.65 7.74
CA ILE A 43 -1.47 5.49 7.77
C ILE A 43 -1.47 6.55 8.88
N ASN A 44 -0.59 6.39 9.89
CA ASN A 44 -0.41 7.34 10.99
C ASN A 44 0.81 8.25 10.79
N ALA A 45 1.58 8.07 9.70
CA ALA A 45 2.70 8.94 9.38
C ALA A 45 2.23 10.29 8.82
N ASP A 46 3.08 11.31 8.91
CA ASP A 46 2.84 12.59 8.25
C ASP A 46 2.90 12.41 6.72
N ALA A 47 1.72 12.38 6.09
CA ALA A 47 1.57 12.18 4.66
C ALA A 47 2.23 13.29 3.82
N SER A 48 2.48 14.48 4.37
CA SER A 48 3.18 15.55 3.65
C SER A 48 4.66 15.23 3.39
N LEU A 49 5.24 14.31 4.16
CA LEU A 49 6.62 13.86 4.01
C LEU A 49 6.79 12.67 3.06
N ILE A 50 5.68 12.12 2.55
CA ILE A 50 5.67 10.91 1.73
C ILE A 50 5.76 11.32 0.26
N PRO A 51 6.68 10.73 -0.52
CA PRO A 51 6.81 11.09 -1.93
C PRO A 51 5.58 10.63 -2.74
N PRO A 52 5.47 11.08 -4.00
CA PRO A 52 4.50 10.55 -4.94
C PRO A 52 4.44 9.02 -4.91
N SER A 53 3.25 8.47 -4.71
CA SER A 53 3.06 7.06 -4.37
C SER A 53 2.14 6.35 -5.36
N PHE A 54 2.51 5.14 -5.74
CA PHE A 54 1.70 4.24 -6.55
C PHE A 54 1.31 3.03 -5.68
N LEU A 55 0.03 2.91 -5.37
CA LEU A 55 -0.49 1.88 -4.46
C LEU A 55 -1.29 0.84 -5.24
N VAL A 56 -1.10 -0.43 -4.88
CA VAL A 56 -1.84 -1.55 -5.47
C VAL A 56 -2.36 -2.44 -4.34
N SER A 57 -3.60 -2.87 -4.47
CA SER A 57 -4.20 -3.87 -3.59
C SER A 57 -5.11 -4.80 -4.39
N ALA A 58 -5.23 -6.06 -3.98
CA ALA A 58 -6.34 -6.89 -4.40
C ALA A 58 -7.66 -6.43 -3.72
N GLU A 59 -8.80 -6.75 -4.35
CA GLU A 59 -10.14 -6.34 -3.89
C GLU A 59 -10.47 -6.83 -2.48
N TYR A 60 -10.04 -8.05 -2.14
CA TYR A 60 -10.25 -8.69 -0.84
C TYR A 60 -8.93 -8.91 -0.11
N GLU A 61 -8.03 -7.95 -0.23
CA GLU A 61 -6.74 -7.98 0.46
C GLU A 61 -6.88 -7.42 1.87
N LEU A 62 -6.17 -8.02 2.80
CA LEU A 62 -6.08 -7.56 4.18
C LEU A 62 -5.65 -6.09 4.30
N MET A 63 -4.74 -5.67 3.43
CA MET A 63 -4.13 -4.35 3.45
C MET A 63 -4.97 -3.29 2.75
N ARG A 64 -6.06 -3.68 2.07
CA ARG A 64 -6.88 -2.75 1.30
C ARG A 64 -7.40 -1.57 2.12
N PRO A 65 -7.93 -1.73 3.34
CA PRO A 65 -8.43 -0.59 4.13
C PRO A 65 -7.32 0.42 4.44
N ASP A 66 -6.12 -0.05 4.78
CA ASP A 66 -4.95 0.81 5.00
C ASP A 66 -4.52 1.52 3.71
N VAL A 67 -4.56 0.83 2.56
CA VAL A 67 -4.28 1.44 1.24
C VAL A 67 -5.29 2.55 0.91
N GLU A 68 -6.57 2.35 1.20
CA GLU A 68 -7.62 3.34 0.97
C GLU A 68 -7.44 4.56 1.89
N ILE A 69 -7.16 4.36 3.18
CA ILE A 69 -6.85 5.44 4.13
C ILE A 69 -5.59 6.21 3.71
N MET A 70 -4.53 5.49 3.33
CA MET A 70 -3.28 6.09 2.86
C MET A 70 -3.51 6.96 1.62
N THR A 71 -4.35 6.48 0.69
CA THR A 71 -4.73 7.24 -0.51
C THR A 71 -5.38 8.57 -0.13
N GLU A 72 -6.35 8.54 0.79
CA GLU A 72 -7.00 9.76 1.25
C GLU A 72 -6.04 10.72 1.95
N ASN A 73 -5.15 10.20 2.80
CA ASN A 73 -4.18 11.01 3.53
C ASN A 73 -3.20 11.71 2.58
N LEU A 74 -2.71 11.01 1.56
CA LEU A 74 -1.85 11.57 0.52
C LEU A 74 -2.55 12.65 -0.30
N ILE A 75 -3.81 12.41 -0.70
CA ILE A 75 -4.63 13.41 -1.41
C ILE A 75 -4.80 14.67 -0.55
N LYS A 76 -5.16 14.51 0.73
CA LYS A 76 -5.35 15.63 1.67
C LYS A 76 -4.05 16.42 1.90
N ALA A 77 -2.90 15.75 1.86
CA ALA A 77 -1.58 16.38 1.96
C ALA A 77 -1.08 17.02 0.65
N GLY A 78 -1.85 16.93 -0.44
CA GLY A 78 -1.45 17.45 -1.75
C GLY A 78 -0.37 16.63 -2.46
N GLN A 79 -0.12 15.39 -2.01
CA GLN A 79 0.82 14.49 -2.65
C GLN A 79 0.20 13.83 -3.88
N ALA A 80 1.03 13.56 -4.90
CA ALA A 80 0.60 12.79 -6.05
C ALA A 80 0.42 11.31 -5.66
N VAL A 81 -0.76 10.75 -5.90
CA VAL A 81 -1.04 9.34 -5.61
C VAL A 81 -1.91 8.72 -6.69
N GLU A 82 -1.59 7.49 -7.06
CA GLU A 82 -2.45 6.62 -7.87
C GLU A 82 -2.67 5.30 -7.15
N THR A 83 -3.93 4.90 -6.99
CA THR A 83 -4.32 3.68 -6.26
C THR A 83 -5.12 2.77 -7.17
N HIS A 84 -4.68 1.53 -7.28
CA HIS A 84 -5.28 0.51 -8.14
C HIS A 84 -5.77 -0.69 -7.33
N ILE A 85 -7.08 -0.88 -7.29
CA ILE A 85 -7.74 -2.04 -6.66
C ILE A 85 -8.10 -3.07 -7.73
N TRP A 86 -7.63 -4.30 -7.59
CA TRP A 86 -7.77 -5.35 -8.60
C TRP A 86 -8.70 -6.47 -8.13
N SER A 87 -9.82 -6.65 -8.85
CA SER A 87 -10.74 -7.77 -8.61
C SER A 87 -10.16 -9.10 -9.09
N GLY A 88 -10.49 -10.18 -8.37
CA GLY A 88 -10.06 -11.54 -8.70
C GLY A 88 -8.58 -11.85 -8.45
N GLN A 89 -7.83 -10.92 -7.85
CA GLN A 89 -6.43 -11.12 -7.47
C GLN A 89 -6.28 -11.50 -5.99
N ILE A 90 -5.07 -11.92 -5.62
CA ILE A 90 -4.70 -12.27 -4.24
C ILE A 90 -3.64 -11.31 -3.70
N HIS A 91 -3.42 -11.32 -2.38
CA HIS A 91 -2.37 -10.52 -1.75
C HIS A 91 -1.02 -10.70 -2.46
N ALA A 92 -0.35 -9.57 -2.72
CA ALA A 92 0.94 -9.54 -3.39
C ALA A 92 0.98 -10.25 -4.77
N PHE A 93 -0.13 -10.33 -5.51
CA PHE A 93 -0.13 -10.87 -6.88
C PHE A 93 0.91 -10.22 -7.85
N PRO A 94 1.34 -8.94 -7.70
CA PRO A 94 2.31 -8.37 -8.63
C PRO A 94 3.67 -9.05 -8.57
N VAL A 95 4.02 -9.77 -7.49
CA VAL A 95 5.30 -10.49 -7.39
C VAL A 95 5.39 -11.64 -8.40
N ILE A 96 4.25 -12.15 -8.86
CA ILE A 96 4.18 -13.19 -9.90
C ILE A 96 4.63 -12.62 -11.26
N GLY A 97 4.69 -11.28 -11.37
CA GLY A 97 5.36 -10.56 -12.45
C GLY A 97 4.78 -10.89 -13.82
N LYS A 98 5.66 -11.13 -14.79
CA LYS A 98 5.29 -11.32 -16.20
C LYS A 98 4.51 -12.61 -16.48
N ALA A 99 4.43 -13.54 -15.52
CA ALA A 99 3.60 -14.74 -15.66
C ALA A 99 2.10 -14.46 -15.54
N LEU A 100 1.72 -13.31 -14.96
CA LEU A 100 0.33 -12.82 -14.95
C LEU A 100 0.17 -11.60 -15.86
N ARG A 101 -0.97 -11.53 -16.54
CA ARG A 101 -1.30 -10.37 -17.40
C ARG A 101 -1.45 -9.11 -16.57
N GLU A 102 -2.05 -9.24 -15.40
CA GLU A 102 -2.28 -8.19 -14.42
C GLU A 102 -0.95 -7.70 -13.82
N GLY A 103 -0.01 -8.61 -13.56
CA GLY A 103 1.35 -8.24 -13.14
C GLY A 103 2.07 -7.39 -14.19
N LYS A 104 1.98 -7.76 -15.48
CA LYS A 104 2.50 -6.92 -16.58
C LYS A 104 1.81 -5.56 -16.63
N ALA A 105 0.49 -5.53 -16.52
CA ALA A 105 -0.28 -4.28 -16.56
C ALA A 105 0.11 -3.31 -15.44
N ILE A 106 0.38 -3.81 -14.24
CA ILE A 106 0.88 -2.99 -13.12
C ILE A 106 2.22 -2.37 -13.44
N VAL A 107 3.17 -3.15 -13.97
CA VAL A 107 4.49 -2.61 -14.35
C VAL A 107 4.32 -1.48 -15.36
N ASP A 108 3.47 -1.67 -16.38
CA ASP A 108 3.20 -0.64 -17.38
C ASP A 108 2.55 0.61 -16.77
N LEU A 109 1.63 0.46 -15.80
CA LEU A 109 1.00 1.57 -15.09
C LEU A 109 1.99 2.31 -14.18
N THR A 110 2.83 1.59 -13.43
CA THR A 110 3.87 2.16 -12.58
C THR A 110 4.87 2.98 -13.38
N ILE A 111 5.31 2.48 -14.55
CA ILE A 111 6.21 3.24 -15.45
C ILE A 111 5.54 4.56 -15.86
N LYS A 112 4.29 4.52 -16.30
CA LYS A 112 3.56 5.73 -16.71
C LYS A 112 3.38 6.72 -15.55
N PHE A 113 3.14 6.25 -14.34
CA PHE A 113 3.07 7.09 -13.15
C PHE A 113 4.42 7.77 -12.86
N LEU A 114 5.51 7.01 -12.93
CA LEU A 114 6.86 7.55 -12.75
C LEU A 114 7.19 8.61 -13.81
N GLU A 115 6.87 8.36 -15.08
CA GLU A 115 7.08 9.33 -16.17
C GLU A 115 6.37 10.67 -15.89
N ARG A 116 5.08 10.62 -15.51
CA ARG A 116 4.31 11.83 -15.15
C ARG A 116 4.92 12.57 -13.97
N THR A 117 5.32 11.83 -12.94
CA THR A 117 5.80 12.38 -11.67
C THR A 117 7.20 12.98 -11.82
N MET A 118 8.10 12.34 -12.57
CA MET A 118 9.44 12.88 -12.80
C MET A 118 9.41 14.09 -13.74
N ALA A 119 8.51 14.11 -14.73
CA ALA A 119 8.34 15.25 -15.61
C ALA A 119 7.87 16.50 -14.86
N SER A 120 6.95 16.36 -13.89
CA SER A 120 6.46 17.49 -13.08
C SER A 120 7.54 18.04 -12.13
N GLN A 121 8.35 17.17 -11.50
CA GLN A 121 9.45 17.59 -10.62
C GLN A 121 10.54 18.38 -11.35
N ASN A 122 10.83 18.01 -12.61
CA ASN A 122 11.79 18.73 -13.43
C ASN A 122 11.29 20.13 -13.87
N GLN A 123 9.97 20.37 -13.90
CA GLN A 123 9.40 21.69 -14.20
C GLN A 123 9.36 22.62 -12.98
N ILE A 124 9.28 22.07 -11.77
CA ILE A 124 9.29 22.85 -10.52
C ILE A 124 10.72 23.28 -10.15
N SER A 125 11.72 22.51 -10.59
CA SER A 125 13.14 22.72 -10.26
C SER A 125 13.91 23.57 -11.29
N ALA A 126 13.25 24.07 -12.33
CA ALA A 126 13.83 24.87 -13.42
C ALA A 126 13.29 26.30 -13.41
#